data_AF-A0AA88USZ2-F1
#
_entry.id   AF-A0AA88USZ2-F1
#
_cell.length_a   1.000
_cell.length_b   1.000
_cell.length_c   1.000
_cell.angle_alpha   90.00
_cell.angle_beta   90.00
_cell.angle_gamma   90.00
#
_symmetry.space_group_name_H-M   'P 1'
#
loop_
_entity.id
_entity.type
_entity.pdbx_description
1 polymer ?
#
loop_
_entity_poly.entity_id
_entity_poly.type
_entity_poly.pdbx_seq_one_letter_code
_entity_poly.pdbx_strand_id
1 'polypeptide(L)'
;MASDGVKLLGFWASPYALRVEWALKLKNVEYEYIEEDLYNKSPTLLQYNPVHKKVPVLVHDGKPIAESLVIIEYIDETWKQNPLLPQDPYERAKARFWAKFADEKCVPAAMSTFSKVGEEQEKAAKEARENMKTLESGLEGKRFFGGETIGFADIGIGWMGIWTRMIEEITNVKLIDEETMPLLSAWFQDFLEDPIIKERAPPRDKLLEHIKGFHKKLMAASIHLTLADIRLLILMRSALRKICLPVRDNETIKVPHVIDKGSGTWSNQSKRFICPVISTAIASAAKLLTCIRMSLVDILRCFILVLLWALHLWIAVESTDAHRNFHFERKYEHPVVECSKLPVPFPYALRVEWALKLKDVEYKYIEEDLPNKSSMLLQYNPVHKKVPVLVHDGKPVAESLVIIEYIDETWKQNPLLAKDPYERAKARFWAKFADEKCVPAVLSTFSKVGEEQDKAAKEARENLKTLESALEGKRFFGGEAIGFADIAIGWMGIWTRIVEEIIDVKLIDEETMPLLSAWFQDFLGAPIIKECVPPRDKLLEHNKGFHKMLTTAST
;
A
#
# COMPACT_ATOMS: atom_id res chain seq x y z
N MET A 1 -19.35 -33.03 -19.41
CA MET A 1 -19.22 -33.68 -18.09
C MET A 1 -19.16 -32.55 -17.07
N ALA A 2 -19.92 -32.62 -15.98
CA ALA A 2 -19.97 -31.54 -15.00
C ALA A 2 -18.55 -31.19 -14.50
N SER A 3 -18.35 -29.90 -14.21
CA SER A 3 -17.10 -29.28 -13.74
C SER A 3 -16.74 -29.69 -12.31
N ASP A 4 -16.94 -30.96 -11.93
CA ASP A 4 -17.05 -31.40 -10.52
C ASP A 4 -15.85 -31.02 -9.64
N GLY A 5 -14.70 -30.69 -10.24
CA GLY A 5 -13.51 -30.22 -9.55
C GLY A 5 -13.39 -28.69 -9.37
N VAL A 6 -13.94 -27.83 -10.24
CA VAL A 6 -13.62 -26.38 -10.27
C VAL A 6 -14.84 -25.50 -10.01
N LYS A 7 -14.79 -24.70 -8.95
CA LYS A 7 -15.84 -23.75 -8.55
C LYS A 7 -15.25 -22.36 -8.33
N LEU A 8 -15.96 -21.33 -8.76
CA LEU A 8 -15.60 -19.94 -8.52
C LEU A 8 -16.69 -19.25 -7.70
N LEU A 9 -16.40 -18.94 -6.45
CA LEU A 9 -17.25 -18.06 -5.64
C LEU A 9 -16.95 -16.63 -6.06
N GLY A 10 -17.95 -15.95 -6.61
CA GLY A 10 -17.82 -14.64 -7.21
C GLY A 10 -18.98 -13.72 -6.86
N PHE A 11 -18.84 -12.46 -7.26
CA PHE A 11 -19.93 -11.49 -7.25
C PHE A 11 -19.94 -10.82 -8.62
N TRP A 12 -21.08 -10.78 -9.30
CA TRP A 12 -21.17 -10.39 -10.71
C TRP A 12 -20.59 -9.00 -11.03
N ALA A 13 -20.57 -8.07 -10.06
CA ALA A 13 -20.01 -6.73 -10.22
C ALA A 13 -18.58 -6.57 -9.65
N SER A 14 -17.98 -7.66 -9.14
CA SER A 14 -16.62 -7.64 -8.60
C SER A 14 -15.58 -7.65 -9.72
N PRO A 15 -14.75 -6.60 -9.86
CA PRO A 15 -13.67 -6.60 -10.84
C PRO A 15 -12.66 -7.73 -10.58
N TYR A 16 -12.45 -8.10 -9.31
CA TYR A 16 -11.52 -9.16 -8.94
C TYR A 16 -12.02 -10.56 -9.33
N ALA A 17 -13.34 -10.79 -9.28
CA ALA A 17 -13.91 -12.06 -9.75
C ALA A 17 -13.85 -12.15 -11.28
N LEU A 18 -14.09 -11.04 -11.96
CA LEU A 18 -14.00 -10.95 -13.42
C LEU A 18 -12.60 -11.32 -13.95
N ARG A 19 -11.52 -10.94 -13.24
CA ARG A 19 -10.15 -11.40 -13.53
C ARG A 19 -10.06 -12.92 -13.62
N VAL A 20 -10.66 -13.63 -12.67
CA VAL A 20 -10.58 -15.09 -12.58
C VAL A 20 -11.43 -15.74 -13.67
N GLU A 21 -12.61 -15.20 -13.95
CA GLU A 21 -13.45 -15.67 -15.06
C GLU A 21 -12.74 -15.55 -16.40
N TRP A 22 -12.11 -14.41 -16.69
CA TRP A 22 -11.32 -14.23 -17.91
C TRP A 22 -10.16 -15.21 -17.99
N ALA A 23 -9.41 -15.43 -16.90
CA ALA A 23 -8.33 -16.41 -16.88
C ALA A 23 -8.82 -17.84 -17.17
N LEU A 24 -9.92 -18.27 -16.54
CA LEU A 24 -10.52 -19.59 -16.79
C LEU A 24 -10.98 -19.74 -18.24
N LYS A 25 -11.59 -18.69 -18.82
CA LYS A 25 -12.06 -18.72 -20.21
C LYS A 25 -10.93 -18.71 -21.23
N LEU A 26 -9.90 -17.89 -21.05
CA LEU A 26 -8.70 -17.90 -21.90
C LEU A 26 -7.97 -19.27 -21.86
N LYS A 27 -8.07 -19.97 -20.73
CA LYS A 27 -7.55 -21.33 -20.54
C LYS A 27 -8.49 -22.44 -21.01
N ASN A 28 -9.70 -22.10 -21.43
CA ASN A 28 -10.77 -23.04 -21.77
C ASN A 28 -11.04 -24.07 -20.65
N VAL A 29 -11.09 -23.59 -19.41
CA VAL A 29 -11.40 -24.40 -18.21
C VAL A 29 -12.88 -24.24 -17.90
N GLU A 30 -13.59 -25.36 -17.82
CA GLU A 30 -14.98 -25.41 -17.35
C GLU A 30 -15.03 -25.24 -15.83
N TYR A 31 -15.98 -24.43 -15.34
CA TYR A 31 -16.14 -24.13 -13.93
C TYR A 31 -17.60 -23.88 -13.57
N GLU A 32 -17.95 -24.15 -12.31
CA GLU A 32 -19.22 -23.72 -11.71
C GLU A 32 -19.05 -22.31 -11.11
N TYR A 33 -19.85 -21.34 -11.56
CA TYR A 33 -19.89 -20.01 -10.92
C TYR A 33 -20.93 -19.99 -9.80
N ILE A 34 -20.50 -19.64 -8.60
CA ILE A 34 -21.35 -19.52 -7.42
C ILE A 34 -21.44 -18.04 -7.05
N GLU A 35 -22.60 -17.45 -7.29
CA GLU A 35 -22.88 -16.06 -6.92
C GLU A 35 -22.99 -15.91 -5.40
N GLU A 36 -22.23 -14.97 -4.85
CA GLU A 36 -22.21 -14.64 -3.42
C GLU A 36 -22.96 -13.33 -3.13
N ASP A 37 -23.75 -13.34 -2.05
CA ASP A 37 -24.26 -12.11 -1.46
C ASP A 37 -23.20 -11.51 -0.51
N LEU A 38 -22.61 -10.39 -0.89
CA LEU A 38 -21.57 -9.74 -0.09
C LEU A 38 -22.10 -9.03 1.16
N TYR A 39 -23.42 -8.83 1.29
CA TYR A 39 -24.07 -8.31 2.49
C TYR A 39 -24.39 -9.44 3.48
N ASN A 40 -24.75 -10.62 2.97
CA ASN A 40 -25.02 -11.82 3.75
C ASN A 40 -24.17 -13.00 3.27
N LYS A 41 -22.89 -12.96 3.62
CA LYS A 41 -21.86 -13.90 3.14
C LYS A 41 -22.22 -15.34 3.47
N SER A 42 -22.10 -16.24 2.49
CA SER A 42 -22.43 -17.64 2.69
C SER A 42 -21.50 -18.32 3.73
N PRO A 43 -21.97 -19.36 4.45
CA PRO A 43 -21.11 -20.18 5.29
C PRO A 43 -19.94 -20.78 4.51
N THR A 44 -20.16 -21.12 3.23
CA THR A 44 -19.14 -21.66 2.32
C THR A 44 -18.02 -20.65 2.07
N LEU A 45 -18.34 -19.39 1.80
CA LEU A 45 -17.34 -18.32 1.65
C LEU A 45 -16.53 -18.13 2.93
N LEU A 46 -17.21 -18.12 4.09
CA LEU A 46 -16.55 -17.97 5.38
C LEU A 46 -15.67 -19.17 5.74
N GLN A 47 -16.02 -20.37 5.27
CA GLN A 47 -15.21 -21.58 5.42
C GLN A 47 -13.98 -21.56 4.52
N TYR A 48 -14.14 -21.19 3.24
CA TYR A 48 -13.05 -21.24 2.27
C TYR A 48 -12.10 -20.03 2.31
N ASN A 49 -12.57 -18.87 2.76
CA ASN A 49 -11.74 -17.69 2.98
C ASN A 49 -12.04 -17.09 4.37
N PRO A 50 -11.67 -17.79 5.46
CA PRO A 50 -11.96 -17.33 6.82
C PRO A 50 -11.20 -16.05 7.19
N VAL A 51 -10.05 -15.83 6.53
CA VAL A 51 -9.13 -14.72 6.78
C VAL A 51 -9.70 -13.40 6.25
N HIS A 52 -10.01 -13.32 4.96
CA HIS A 52 -10.47 -12.07 4.35
C HIS A 52 -11.99 -12.02 4.16
N LYS A 53 -12.65 -13.17 4.05
CA LYS A 53 -14.10 -13.28 3.83
C LYS A 53 -14.51 -12.49 2.57
N LYS A 54 -13.70 -12.56 1.52
CA LYS A 54 -13.85 -11.82 0.26
C LYS A 54 -13.90 -12.78 -0.92
N VAL A 55 -14.56 -12.32 -2.00
CA VAL A 55 -14.50 -12.94 -3.33
C VAL A 55 -13.43 -12.25 -4.19
N PRO A 56 -12.85 -12.92 -5.20
CA PRO A 56 -13.10 -14.31 -5.59
C PRO A 56 -12.46 -15.34 -4.65
N VAL A 57 -13.05 -16.53 -4.64
CA VAL A 57 -12.42 -17.76 -4.15
C VAL A 57 -12.57 -18.84 -5.20
N LEU A 58 -11.45 -19.36 -5.70
CA LEU A 58 -11.44 -20.54 -6.57
C LEU A 58 -11.32 -21.79 -5.69
N VAL A 59 -12.17 -22.79 -5.90
CA VAL A 59 -12.07 -24.09 -5.24
C VAL A 59 -11.78 -25.12 -6.31
N HIS A 60 -10.64 -25.78 -6.21
CA HIS A 60 -10.23 -26.86 -7.11
C HIS A 60 -10.05 -28.14 -6.30
N ASP A 61 -10.86 -29.17 -6.58
CA ASP A 61 -10.87 -30.46 -5.87
C ASP A 61 -10.98 -30.30 -4.34
N GLY A 62 -11.89 -29.40 -3.91
CA GLY A 62 -12.13 -29.08 -2.51
C GLY A 62 -11.07 -28.20 -1.84
N LYS A 63 -10.03 -27.79 -2.58
CA LYS A 63 -8.95 -26.93 -2.06
C LYS A 63 -9.22 -25.47 -2.43
N PRO A 64 -9.41 -24.55 -1.47
CA PRO A 64 -9.68 -23.15 -1.76
C PRO A 64 -8.40 -22.35 -2.00
N ILE A 65 -8.45 -21.45 -2.98
CA ILE A 65 -7.44 -20.44 -3.31
C ILE A 65 -8.13 -19.07 -3.30
N ALA A 66 -7.57 -18.13 -2.53
CA ALA A 66 -8.03 -16.74 -2.43
C ALA A 66 -6.99 -15.78 -3.02
N GLU A 67 -7.38 -14.52 -3.19
CA GLU A 67 -6.62 -13.44 -3.85
C GLU A 67 -6.55 -13.58 -5.37
N SER A 68 -7.17 -12.65 -6.12
CA SER A 68 -7.39 -12.82 -7.56
C SER A 68 -6.11 -13.05 -8.37
N LEU A 69 -5.03 -12.33 -8.06
CA LEU A 69 -3.76 -12.50 -8.77
C LEU A 69 -3.07 -13.84 -8.44
N VAL A 70 -3.20 -14.30 -7.18
CA VAL A 70 -2.72 -15.62 -6.76
C VAL A 70 -3.52 -16.73 -7.46
N ILE A 71 -4.84 -16.56 -7.58
CA ILE A 71 -5.72 -17.46 -8.31
C ILE A 71 -5.33 -17.54 -9.80
N ILE A 72 -5.02 -16.40 -10.45
CA ILE A 72 -4.61 -16.41 -11.86
C ILE A 72 -3.28 -17.13 -12.05
N GLU A 73 -2.28 -16.92 -11.17
CA GLU A 73 -1.03 -17.68 -11.23
C GLU A 73 -1.26 -19.17 -10.99
N TYR A 74 -2.14 -19.53 -10.04
CA TYR A 74 -2.54 -20.92 -9.82
C TYR A 74 -3.18 -21.55 -11.06
N ILE A 75 -4.08 -20.83 -11.73
CA ILE A 75 -4.71 -21.27 -12.98
C ILE A 75 -3.64 -21.51 -14.06
N ASP A 76 -2.73 -20.55 -14.26
CA ASP A 76 -1.67 -20.65 -15.26
C ASP A 76 -0.67 -21.78 -14.96
N GLU A 77 -0.41 -22.03 -13.68
CA GLU A 77 0.47 -23.10 -13.20
C GLU A 77 -0.21 -24.47 -13.23
N THR A 78 -1.54 -24.55 -13.18
CA THR A 78 -2.30 -25.82 -13.20
C THR A 78 -2.63 -26.25 -14.62
N TRP A 79 -3.17 -25.34 -15.44
CA TRP A 79 -3.56 -25.60 -16.83
C TRP A 79 -2.55 -24.97 -17.79
N LYS A 80 -1.63 -25.78 -18.31
CA LYS A 80 -0.45 -25.31 -19.06
C LYS A 80 -0.73 -24.83 -20.48
N GLN A 81 -1.88 -25.14 -21.06
CA GLN A 81 -2.31 -24.61 -22.36
C GLN A 81 -2.48 -23.10 -22.30
N ASN A 82 -2.26 -22.38 -23.42
CA ASN A 82 -2.40 -20.91 -23.51
C ASN A 82 -1.78 -20.15 -22.33
N PRO A 83 -0.43 -20.14 -22.17
CA PRO A 83 0.22 -19.50 -21.03
C PRO A 83 -0.17 -18.02 -20.88
N LEU A 84 -0.55 -17.62 -19.66
CA LEU A 84 -0.86 -16.22 -19.32
C LEU A 84 0.41 -15.47 -18.90
N LEU A 85 1.34 -16.15 -18.25
CA LEU A 85 2.66 -15.62 -17.96
C LEU A 85 3.65 -15.98 -19.08
N PRO A 86 4.58 -15.08 -19.42
CA PRO A 86 5.69 -15.38 -20.31
C PRO A 86 6.58 -16.52 -19.79
N GLN A 87 7.39 -17.12 -20.67
CA GLN A 87 8.37 -18.15 -20.28
C GLN A 87 9.63 -17.55 -19.66
N ASP A 88 10.06 -16.39 -20.15
CA ASP A 88 11.25 -15.70 -19.64
C ASP A 88 10.99 -15.15 -18.22
N PRO A 89 11.83 -15.47 -17.21
CA PRO A 89 11.65 -15.01 -15.83
C PRO A 89 11.56 -13.48 -15.69
N TYR A 90 12.30 -12.73 -16.51
CA TYR A 90 12.28 -11.28 -16.44
C TYR A 90 10.95 -10.71 -16.97
N GLU A 91 10.43 -11.24 -18.08
CA GLU A 91 9.11 -10.87 -18.57
C GLU A 91 8.00 -11.27 -17.59
N ARG A 92 8.13 -12.41 -16.87
CA ARG A 92 7.21 -12.79 -15.77
C ARG A 92 7.24 -11.77 -14.64
N ALA A 93 8.44 -11.35 -14.22
CA ALA A 93 8.62 -10.36 -13.18
C ALA A 93 7.98 -9.01 -13.57
N LYS A 94 8.13 -8.57 -14.83
CA LYS A 94 7.47 -7.35 -15.33
C LYS A 94 5.95 -7.49 -15.36
N ALA A 95 5.41 -8.63 -15.74
CA ALA A 95 3.96 -8.87 -15.71
C ALA A 95 3.39 -8.78 -14.28
N ARG A 96 4.07 -9.39 -13.30
CA ARG A 96 3.71 -9.28 -11.88
C ARG A 96 3.82 -7.84 -11.37
N PHE A 97 4.88 -7.13 -11.75
CA PHE A 97 5.10 -5.75 -11.38
C PHE A 97 3.94 -4.85 -11.85
N TRP A 98 3.55 -4.91 -13.12
CA TRP A 98 2.49 -4.04 -13.64
C TRP A 98 1.12 -4.35 -13.05
N ALA A 99 0.78 -5.62 -12.86
CA ALA A 99 -0.46 -6.01 -12.19
C ALA A 99 -0.50 -5.48 -10.75
N LYS A 100 0.61 -5.60 -10.01
CA LYS A 100 0.74 -5.08 -8.65
C LYS A 100 0.70 -3.55 -8.60
N PHE A 101 1.40 -2.89 -9.52
CA PHE A 101 1.40 -1.43 -9.63
C PHE A 101 -0.01 -0.88 -9.83
N ALA A 102 -0.80 -1.50 -10.71
CA ALA A 102 -2.19 -1.10 -10.93
C ALA A 102 -3.02 -1.23 -9.63
N ASP A 103 -2.91 -2.36 -8.92
CA ASP A 103 -3.63 -2.59 -7.65
C ASP A 103 -3.22 -1.63 -6.53
N GLU A 104 -1.94 -1.27 -6.43
CA GLU A 104 -1.41 -0.46 -5.33
C GLU A 104 -1.39 1.05 -5.62
N LYS A 105 -1.47 1.47 -6.89
CA LYS A 105 -1.32 2.89 -7.29
C LYS A 105 -2.49 3.39 -8.09
N CYS A 106 -2.81 2.73 -9.21
CA CYS A 106 -3.87 3.22 -10.09
C CYS A 106 -5.26 3.08 -9.45
N VAL A 107 -5.55 1.92 -8.86
CA VAL A 107 -6.86 1.63 -8.25
C VAL A 107 -7.15 2.54 -7.05
N PRO A 108 -6.25 2.72 -6.06
CA PRO A 108 -6.51 3.61 -4.94
C PRO A 108 -6.69 5.07 -5.36
N ALA A 109 -5.91 5.55 -6.33
CA ALA A 109 -6.03 6.92 -6.85
C ALA A 109 -7.38 7.14 -7.56
N ALA A 110 -7.80 6.22 -8.44
CA ALA A 110 -9.10 6.29 -9.10
C ALA A 110 -10.27 6.19 -8.09
N MET A 111 -10.15 5.31 -7.09
CA MET A 111 -11.13 5.20 -6.01
C MET A 111 -11.20 6.47 -5.15
N SER A 112 -10.07 7.14 -4.93
CA SER A 112 -9.99 8.43 -4.24
C SER A 112 -10.73 9.52 -5.03
N THR A 113 -10.56 9.59 -6.35
CA THR A 113 -11.35 10.49 -7.23
C THR A 113 -12.85 10.20 -7.14
N PHE A 114 -13.21 8.92 -7.11
CA PHE A 114 -14.61 8.49 -7.01
C PHE A 114 -15.23 8.77 -5.63
N SER A 115 -14.43 8.90 -4.58
CA SER A 115 -14.89 9.01 -3.19
C SER A 115 -14.81 10.44 -2.63
N LYS A 116 -14.32 11.41 -3.41
CA LYS A 116 -14.10 12.80 -2.99
C LYS A 116 -14.82 13.78 -3.90
N VAL A 117 -14.90 15.05 -3.47
CA VAL A 117 -15.51 16.16 -4.23
C VAL A 117 -14.63 17.40 -4.18
N GLY A 118 -14.81 18.31 -5.15
CA GLY A 118 -14.14 19.61 -5.17
C GLY A 118 -12.61 19.51 -5.34
N GLU A 119 -11.86 20.33 -4.60
CA GLU A 119 -10.39 20.39 -4.73
C GLU A 119 -9.71 19.05 -4.43
N GLU A 120 -10.20 18.30 -3.44
CA GLU A 120 -9.61 16.99 -3.12
C GLU A 120 -9.85 15.94 -4.22
N GLN A 121 -10.99 16.05 -4.92
CA GLN A 121 -11.27 15.20 -6.08
C GLN A 121 -10.33 15.49 -7.23
N GLU A 122 -10.08 16.77 -7.53
CA GLU A 122 -9.16 17.15 -8.61
C GLU A 122 -7.73 16.75 -8.28
N LYS A 123 -7.30 16.90 -7.02
CA LYS A 123 -6.00 16.40 -6.56
C LYS A 123 -5.87 14.89 -6.74
N ALA A 124 -6.91 14.13 -6.36
CA ALA A 124 -6.93 12.68 -6.55
C ALA A 124 -6.94 12.29 -8.03
N ALA A 125 -7.69 13.03 -8.87
CA ALA A 125 -7.74 12.81 -10.31
C ALA A 125 -6.38 13.07 -10.97
N LYS A 126 -5.66 14.12 -10.54
CA LYS A 126 -4.30 14.38 -10.99
C LYS A 126 -3.37 13.22 -10.67
N GLU A 127 -3.40 12.72 -9.43
CA GLU A 127 -2.60 11.56 -9.02
C GLU A 127 -2.98 10.30 -9.83
N ALA A 128 -4.28 10.08 -10.08
CA ALA A 128 -4.76 8.97 -10.89
C ALA A 128 -4.22 9.05 -12.33
N ARG A 129 -4.26 10.22 -12.96
CA ARG A 129 -3.71 10.46 -14.31
C ARG A 129 -2.19 10.24 -14.35
N GLU A 130 -1.44 10.70 -13.34
CA GLU A 130 0.01 10.47 -13.24
C GLU A 130 0.34 8.97 -13.12
N ASN A 131 -0.43 8.23 -12.31
CA ASN A 131 -0.27 6.78 -12.18
C ASN A 131 -0.67 6.03 -13.47
N MET A 132 -1.75 6.43 -14.15
CA MET A 132 -2.17 5.85 -15.42
C MET A 132 -1.15 6.11 -16.54
N LYS A 133 -0.57 7.31 -16.59
CA LYS A 133 0.52 7.63 -17.52
C LYS A 133 1.78 6.79 -17.24
N THR A 134 2.05 6.50 -15.97
CA THR A 134 3.14 5.58 -15.61
C THR A 134 2.83 4.15 -16.07
N LEU A 135 1.59 3.69 -15.87
CA LEU A 135 1.13 2.38 -16.32
C LEU A 135 1.25 2.21 -17.84
N GLU A 136 0.96 3.26 -18.60
CA GLU A 136 1.07 3.29 -20.06
C GLU A 136 2.49 2.95 -20.57
N SER A 137 3.54 3.37 -19.86
CA SER A 137 4.92 3.04 -20.25
C SER A 137 5.18 1.53 -20.33
N GLY A 138 4.38 0.71 -19.63
CA GLY A 138 4.45 -0.75 -19.73
C GLY A 138 3.94 -1.34 -21.05
N LEU A 139 3.25 -0.54 -21.87
CA LEU A 139 2.70 -0.91 -23.18
C LEU A 139 3.59 -0.48 -24.35
N GLU A 140 4.72 0.20 -24.11
CA GLU A 140 5.61 0.66 -25.18
C GLU A 140 6.05 -0.49 -26.09
N GLY A 141 5.73 -0.38 -27.38
CA GLY A 141 6.05 -1.39 -28.40
C GLY A 141 5.24 -2.69 -28.30
N LYS A 142 4.13 -2.70 -27.56
CA LYS A 142 3.27 -3.88 -27.39
C LYS A 142 1.80 -3.56 -27.64
N ARG A 143 1.05 -4.56 -28.10
CA ARG A 143 -0.41 -4.48 -28.21
C ARG A 143 -1.09 -4.70 -26.86
N PHE A 144 -0.61 -5.68 -26.11
CA PHE A 144 -1.03 -6.05 -24.76
C PHE A 144 0.18 -6.04 -23.81
N PHE A 145 -0.01 -5.96 -22.50
CA PHE A 145 1.11 -6.14 -21.55
C PHE A 145 1.79 -7.51 -21.74
N GLY A 146 1.02 -8.53 -22.12
CA GLY A 146 1.48 -9.85 -22.54
C GLY A 146 2.17 -9.92 -23.92
N GLY A 147 2.32 -8.81 -24.63
CA GLY A 147 2.90 -8.74 -25.97
C GLY A 147 1.83 -8.71 -27.06
N GLU A 148 1.73 -9.77 -27.86
CA GLU A 148 0.74 -9.89 -28.94
C GLU A 148 -0.60 -10.49 -28.48
N THR A 149 -0.61 -11.14 -27.31
CA THR A 149 -1.78 -11.81 -26.74
C THR A 149 -2.04 -11.32 -25.32
N ILE A 150 -3.30 -11.41 -24.89
CA ILE A 150 -3.72 -11.11 -23.51
C ILE A 150 -2.97 -12.02 -22.52
N GLY A 151 -2.26 -11.42 -21.56
CA GLY A 151 -1.51 -12.12 -20.54
C GLY A 151 -1.96 -11.79 -19.11
N PHE A 152 -1.16 -12.22 -18.13
CA PHE A 152 -1.41 -12.05 -16.70
C PHE A 152 -1.67 -10.59 -16.30
N ALA A 153 -0.83 -9.68 -16.75
CA ALA A 153 -0.97 -8.25 -16.45
C ALA A 153 -2.23 -7.67 -17.09
N ASP A 154 -2.54 -8.05 -18.34
CA ASP A 154 -3.76 -7.59 -19.02
C ASP A 154 -5.02 -8.01 -18.27
N ILE A 155 -5.10 -9.27 -17.84
CA ILE A 155 -6.22 -9.78 -17.03
C ILE A 155 -6.28 -9.03 -15.70
N GLY A 156 -5.13 -8.81 -15.05
CA GLY A 156 -5.03 -8.03 -13.82
C GLY A 156 -5.57 -6.60 -13.97
N ILE A 157 -5.28 -5.93 -15.07
CA ILE A 157 -5.52 -4.49 -15.23
C ILE A 157 -6.84 -4.20 -15.97
N GLY A 158 -7.25 -5.05 -16.89
CA GLY A 158 -8.23 -4.76 -17.94
C GLY A 158 -9.62 -4.32 -17.45
N TRP A 159 -10.06 -4.77 -16.28
CA TRP A 159 -11.32 -4.33 -15.67
C TRP A 159 -11.34 -2.81 -15.40
N MET A 160 -10.18 -2.18 -15.25
CA MET A 160 -10.07 -0.72 -15.11
C MET A 160 -10.62 0.01 -16.33
N GLY A 161 -10.62 -0.59 -17.51
CA GLY A 161 -11.19 0.03 -18.72
C GLY A 161 -12.70 0.19 -18.64
N ILE A 162 -13.36 -0.70 -17.89
CA ILE A 162 -14.79 -0.60 -17.58
C ILE A 162 -15.00 0.40 -16.44
N TRP A 163 -14.31 0.21 -15.33
CA TRP A 163 -14.55 0.99 -14.10
C TRP A 163 -14.17 2.45 -14.23
N THR A 164 -13.08 2.77 -14.92
CA THR A 164 -12.63 4.16 -15.10
C THR A 164 -13.68 4.95 -15.89
N ARG A 165 -14.24 4.38 -16.96
CA ARG A 165 -15.35 5.00 -17.72
C ARG A 165 -16.60 5.22 -16.86
N MET A 166 -16.91 4.29 -15.95
CA MET A 166 -18.02 4.45 -15.00
C MET A 166 -17.76 5.58 -14.00
N ILE A 167 -16.53 5.70 -13.49
CA ILE A 167 -16.13 6.81 -12.61
C ILE A 167 -16.24 8.15 -13.35
N GLU A 168 -15.75 8.23 -14.59
CA GLU A 168 -15.84 9.43 -15.42
C GLU A 168 -17.29 9.84 -15.67
N GLU A 169 -18.18 8.89 -16.00
CA GLU A 169 -19.60 9.18 -16.22
C GLU A 169 -20.30 9.67 -14.95
N ILE A 170 -19.99 9.08 -13.79
CA ILE A 170 -20.66 9.41 -12.52
C ILE A 170 -20.15 10.72 -11.93
N THR A 171 -18.84 10.97 -12.03
CA THR A 171 -18.20 12.13 -11.39
C THR A 171 -18.05 13.32 -12.35
N ASN A 172 -18.18 13.09 -13.65
CA ASN A 172 -17.84 14.05 -14.71
C ASN A 172 -16.37 14.53 -14.66
N VAL A 173 -15.47 13.68 -14.14
CA VAL A 173 -14.02 13.94 -14.07
C VAL A 173 -13.30 12.95 -14.97
N LYS A 174 -12.66 13.46 -16.03
CA LYS A 174 -11.87 12.66 -16.99
C LYS A 174 -10.59 12.12 -16.33
N LEU A 175 -10.36 10.81 -16.43
CA LEU A 175 -9.21 10.10 -15.87
C LEU A 175 -8.29 9.55 -16.97
N ILE A 176 -8.85 9.10 -18.09
CA ILE A 176 -8.07 8.67 -19.26
C ILE A 176 -8.21 9.74 -20.34
N ASP A 177 -7.08 10.18 -20.87
CA ASP A 177 -7.03 11.20 -21.90
C ASP A 177 -6.25 10.67 -23.10
N GLU A 178 -6.93 10.50 -24.24
CA GLU A 178 -6.39 9.83 -25.42
C GLU A 178 -5.20 10.59 -26.04
N GLU A 179 -5.13 11.91 -25.85
CA GLU A 179 -4.03 12.73 -26.35
C GLU A 179 -2.74 12.51 -25.54
N THR A 180 -2.88 12.33 -24.22
CA THR A 180 -1.74 12.17 -23.32
C THR A 180 -1.45 10.72 -22.95
N MET A 181 -2.42 9.82 -23.16
CA MET A 181 -2.37 8.38 -22.91
C MET A 181 -2.90 7.52 -24.08
N PRO A 182 -2.37 7.70 -25.31
CA PRO A 182 -2.86 7.01 -26.50
C PRO A 182 -2.72 5.49 -26.45
N LEU A 183 -1.62 4.96 -25.89
CA LEU A 183 -1.38 3.51 -25.85
C LEU A 183 -2.32 2.84 -24.85
N LEU A 184 -2.52 3.46 -23.69
CA LEU A 184 -3.41 2.93 -22.66
C LEU A 184 -4.88 2.97 -23.14
N SER A 185 -5.29 4.03 -23.82
CA SER A 185 -6.64 4.12 -24.40
C SER A 185 -6.87 3.05 -25.48
N ALA A 186 -5.94 2.92 -26.43
CA ALA A 186 -6.00 1.90 -27.48
C ALA A 186 -6.02 0.48 -26.89
N TRP A 187 -5.17 0.22 -25.89
CA TRP A 187 -5.15 -1.07 -25.18
C TRP A 187 -6.48 -1.37 -24.48
N PHE A 188 -7.10 -0.40 -23.79
CA PHE A 188 -8.42 -0.62 -23.19
C PHE A 188 -9.48 -0.96 -24.24
N GLN A 189 -9.44 -0.32 -25.41
CA GLN A 189 -10.35 -0.63 -26.49
C GLN A 189 -10.12 -2.05 -27.01
N ASP A 190 -8.89 -2.39 -27.36
CA ASP A 190 -8.51 -3.71 -27.88
C ASP A 190 -8.83 -4.83 -26.88
N PHE A 191 -8.52 -4.64 -25.61
CA PHE A 191 -8.78 -5.62 -24.55
C PHE A 191 -10.29 -5.87 -24.38
N LEU A 192 -11.11 -4.81 -24.34
CA LEU A 192 -12.55 -4.94 -24.12
C LEU A 192 -13.32 -5.43 -25.35
N GLU A 193 -12.76 -5.30 -26.54
CA GLU A 193 -13.32 -5.83 -27.78
C GLU A 193 -12.88 -7.27 -28.09
N ASP A 194 -11.91 -7.81 -27.35
CA ASP A 194 -11.57 -9.24 -27.45
C ASP A 194 -12.82 -10.11 -27.21
N PRO A 195 -13.12 -11.10 -28.07
CA PRO A 195 -14.35 -11.88 -27.97
C PRO A 195 -14.56 -12.56 -26.62
N ILE A 196 -13.49 -13.09 -26.01
CA ILE A 196 -13.57 -13.81 -24.73
C ILE A 196 -13.80 -12.82 -23.59
N ILE A 197 -13.10 -11.69 -23.61
CA ILE A 197 -13.27 -10.63 -22.62
C ILE A 197 -14.67 -10.05 -22.67
N LYS A 198 -15.15 -9.74 -23.89
CA LYS A 198 -16.46 -9.14 -24.16
C LYS A 198 -17.61 -10.06 -23.78
N GLU A 199 -17.50 -11.37 -24.02
CA GLU A 199 -18.51 -12.36 -23.63
C GLU A 199 -18.77 -12.32 -22.11
N ARG A 200 -17.72 -12.11 -21.31
CA ARG A 200 -17.79 -12.11 -19.84
C ARG A 200 -17.91 -10.73 -19.22
N ALA A 201 -18.01 -9.67 -20.03
CA ALA A 201 -18.18 -8.33 -19.50
C ALA A 201 -19.53 -8.20 -18.76
N PRO A 202 -19.57 -7.56 -17.59
CA PRO A 202 -20.82 -7.35 -16.85
C PRO A 202 -21.80 -6.47 -17.66
N PRO A 203 -23.13 -6.71 -17.56
CA PRO A 203 -24.12 -5.88 -18.26
C PRO A 203 -23.98 -4.41 -17.85
N ARG A 204 -23.70 -3.54 -18.83
CA ARG A 204 -23.34 -2.13 -18.62
C ARG A 204 -24.33 -1.40 -17.72
N ASP A 205 -25.61 -1.44 -18.05
CA ASP A 205 -26.63 -0.64 -17.36
C ASP A 205 -26.83 -1.12 -15.91
N LYS A 206 -26.82 -2.44 -15.71
CA LYS A 206 -26.89 -3.04 -14.37
C LYS A 206 -25.67 -2.65 -13.54
N LEU A 207 -24.47 -2.70 -14.13
CA LEU A 207 -23.23 -2.32 -13.44
C LEU A 207 -23.22 -0.82 -13.10
N LEU A 208 -23.62 0.04 -14.03
CA LEU A 208 -23.70 1.48 -13.82
C LEU A 208 -24.65 1.83 -12.68
N GLU A 209 -25.84 1.22 -12.63
CA GLU A 209 -26.78 1.40 -11.51
C GLU A 209 -26.15 0.96 -10.18
N HIS A 210 -25.49 -0.19 -10.16
CA HIS A 210 -24.79 -0.70 -8.98
C HIS A 210 -23.70 0.28 -8.50
N ILE A 211 -22.84 0.76 -9.41
CA ILE A 211 -21.76 1.70 -9.09
C ILE A 211 -22.32 3.06 -8.66
N LYS A 212 -23.40 3.57 -9.27
CA LYS A 212 -24.11 4.78 -8.79
C LYS A 212 -24.61 4.60 -7.35
N GLY A 213 -25.19 3.44 -7.04
CA GLY A 213 -25.61 3.10 -5.69
C GLY A 213 -24.43 3.06 -4.70
N PHE A 214 -23.31 2.47 -5.11
CA PHE A 214 -22.08 2.44 -4.32
C PHE A 214 -21.49 3.83 -4.09
N HIS A 215 -21.41 4.67 -5.14
CA HIS A 215 -20.99 6.07 -5.05
C HIS A 215 -21.80 6.84 -4.02
N LYS A 216 -23.13 6.73 -4.08
CA LYS A 216 -24.04 7.40 -3.14
C LYS A 216 -23.76 7.01 -1.69
N LYS A 217 -23.47 5.73 -1.43
CA LYS A 217 -23.11 5.24 -0.09
C LYS A 217 -21.78 5.83 0.39
N LEU A 218 -20.77 5.90 -0.48
CA LEU A 218 -19.47 6.51 -0.16
C LEU A 218 -19.62 8.00 0.17
N MET A 219 -20.37 8.74 -0.65
CA MET A 219 -20.66 10.17 -0.41
C MET A 219 -21.40 10.39 0.91
N ALA A 220 -22.40 9.55 1.22
CA ALA A 220 -23.16 9.65 2.47
C ALA A 220 -22.29 9.40 3.71
N ALA A 221 -21.36 8.44 3.65
CA ALA A 221 -20.42 8.17 4.74
C ALA A 221 -19.50 9.38 5.02
N SER A 222 -19.04 10.06 3.96
CA SER A 222 -18.23 11.28 4.07
C SER A 222 -18.98 12.42 4.75
N ILE A 223 -20.30 12.57 4.52
CA ILE A 223 -21.14 13.59 5.16
C ILE A 223 -21.43 13.23 6.64
N HIS A 224 -21.53 11.95 6.97
CA HIS A 224 -21.77 11.53 8.35
C HIS A 224 -20.59 11.84 9.27
N LEU A 225 -19.36 11.73 8.77
CA LEU A 225 -18.14 12.17 9.46
C LEU A 225 -18.16 13.68 9.73
N THR A 226 -18.48 14.50 8.73
CA THR A 226 -18.51 15.97 8.91
C THR A 226 -19.63 16.42 9.85
N LEU A 227 -20.79 15.75 9.86
CA LEU A 227 -21.85 16.02 10.83
C LEU A 227 -21.49 15.59 12.26
N ALA A 228 -20.69 14.55 12.44
CA ALA A 228 -20.15 14.17 13.74
C ALA A 228 -19.19 15.25 14.26
N ASP A 229 -18.34 15.81 13.40
CA ASP A 229 -17.45 16.93 13.72
C ASP A 229 -18.26 18.20 14.07
N ILE A 230 -19.32 18.50 13.32
CA ILE A 230 -20.24 19.61 13.63
C ILE A 230 -20.95 19.37 14.97
N ARG A 231 -21.41 18.15 15.26
CA ARG A 231 -22.00 17.80 16.56
C ARG A 231 -20.99 17.91 17.70
N LEU A 232 -19.75 17.51 17.48
CA LEU A 232 -18.64 17.68 18.44
C LEU A 232 -18.39 19.16 18.70
N LEU A 233 -18.35 20.00 17.66
CA LEU A 233 -18.25 21.45 17.79
C LEU A 233 -19.43 22.07 18.54
N ILE A 234 -20.66 21.61 18.30
CA ILE A 234 -21.86 22.05 19.04
C ILE A 234 -21.77 21.64 20.52
N LEU A 235 -21.32 20.41 20.80
CA LEU A 235 -21.11 19.90 22.17
C LEU A 235 -20.01 20.67 22.90
N MET A 236 -18.87 20.93 22.24
CA MET A 236 -17.79 21.78 22.77
C MET A 236 -18.28 23.21 23.04
N ARG A 237 -19.09 23.79 22.15
CA ARG A 237 -19.69 25.12 22.33
C ARG A 237 -20.68 25.15 23.50
N SER A 238 -21.44 24.08 23.70
CA SER A 238 -22.36 23.91 24.83
C SER A 238 -21.61 23.74 26.16
N ALA A 239 -20.53 22.97 26.18
CA ALA A 239 -19.65 22.79 27.34
C ALA A 239 -18.95 24.12 27.73
N LEU A 240 -18.43 24.87 26.75
CA LEU A 240 -17.83 26.19 26.97
C LEU A 240 -18.84 27.23 27.52
N ARG A 241 -20.10 27.19 27.09
CA ARG A 241 -21.17 28.04 27.66
C ARG A 241 -21.51 27.71 29.11
N LYS A 242 -21.35 26.45 29.54
CA LYS A 242 -21.56 26.05 30.94
C LYS A 242 -20.40 26.44 31.86
N ILE A 243 -19.18 26.54 31.31
CA ILE A 243 -17.99 27.00 32.05
C ILE A 243 -17.99 28.54 32.18
N CYS A 244 -18.55 29.25 31.20
CA CYS A 244 -18.68 30.71 31.22
C CYS A 244 -20.09 31.15 31.65
N LEU A 245 -20.43 31.04 32.94
CA LEU A 245 -21.55 31.78 33.53
C LEU A 245 -21.12 33.24 33.81
N PRO A 246 -22.05 34.22 33.75
CA PRO A 246 -21.70 35.63 33.78
C PRO A 246 -21.22 36.04 35.17
N VAL A 247 -20.03 36.65 35.23
CA VAL A 247 -19.63 37.48 36.37
C VAL A 247 -20.65 38.62 36.44
N ARG A 248 -21.43 38.65 37.53
CA ARG A 248 -22.36 39.75 37.82
C ARG A 248 -21.55 41.00 38.15
N ASP A 249 -21.96 42.11 37.54
CA ASP A 249 -21.51 43.45 37.88
C ASP A 249 -21.77 43.78 39.36
N ASN A 250 -20.89 44.60 39.93
CA ASN A 250 -20.82 45.12 41.30
C ASN A 250 -20.08 44.26 42.32
N GLU A 251 -18.75 44.42 42.38
CA GLU A 251 -18.05 44.66 43.64
C GLU A 251 -16.70 45.37 43.38
N THR A 252 -16.55 46.55 43.98
CA THR A 252 -15.41 47.46 43.88
C THR A 252 -14.22 46.92 44.66
N ILE A 253 -13.14 46.53 43.99
CA ILE A 253 -11.86 46.22 44.64
C ILE A 253 -10.89 47.40 44.43
N LYS A 254 -10.59 48.09 45.54
CA LYS A 254 -9.63 49.20 45.62
C LYS A 254 -8.19 48.70 45.45
N VAL A 255 -7.39 49.45 44.70
CA VAL A 255 -5.93 49.29 44.60
C VAL A 255 -5.25 50.32 45.51
N PRO A 256 -4.32 49.95 46.40
CA PRO A 256 -3.41 50.91 47.02
C PRO A 256 -2.05 50.93 46.29
N HIS A 257 -1.61 52.14 45.97
CA HIS A 257 -0.22 52.48 45.65
C HIS A 257 0.67 52.40 46.90
N VAL A 258 1.83 51.73 46.82
CA VAL A 258 3.09 52.16 47.47
C VAL A 258 4.28 51.67 46.63
N ILE A 259 5.25 52.55 46.41
CA ILE A 259 6.58 52.34 45.79
C ILE A 259 7.58 52.07 46.92
N ASP A 260 8.48 51.08 46.81
CA ASP A 260 9.91 51.26 47.14
C ASP A 260 10.84 50.14 46.61
N LYS A 261 12.12 50.50 46.51
CA LYS A 261 13.29 49.88 45.88
C LYS A 261 13.86 48.65 46.61
N GLY A 262 14.62 47.83 45.87
CA GLY A 262 15.83 47.16 46.39
C GLY A 262 15.92 45.63 46.27
N SER A 263 16.90 45.19 45.46
CA SER A 263 17.74 43.98 45.59
C SER A 263 17.17 42.60 46.01
N GLY A 264 17.45 41.58 45.18
CA GLY A 264 17.89 40.27 45.68
C GLY A 264 16.99 39.03 45.46
N THR A 265 17.26 38.32 44.36
CA THR A 265 17.37 36.84 44.22
C THR A 265 16.20 35.83 44.38
N TRP A 266 16.13 34.98 43.34
CA TRP A 266 15.71 33.55 43.17
C TRP A 266 14.23 33.08 43.04
N SER A 267 14.10 32.14 42.08
CA SER A 267 13.03 31.22 41.59
C SER A 267 11.99 30.70 42.61
N ASN A 268 10.78 30.23 42.26
CA ASN A 268 10.45 29.20 41.26
C ASN A 268 8.94 29.22 40.92
N GLN A 269 8.64 28.90 39.65
CA GLN A 269 7.44 28.29 39.07
C GLN A 269 6.02 28.47 39.68
N SER A 270 5.12 28.74 38.72
CA SER A 270 3.74 28.25 38.60
C SER A 270 2.64 29.00 39.36
N LYS A 271 2.03 29.96 38.65
CA LYS A 271 0.59 29.99 38.30
C LYS A 271 0.25 31.33 37.65
N ARG A 272 -0.52 31.28 36.55
CA ARG A 272 -1.18 32.38 35.81
C ARG A 272 -0.40 33.01 34.66
N PHE A 273 -0.35 32.33 33.51
CA PHE A 273 -0.39 32.99 32.19
C PHE A 273 -0.89 32.00 31.12
N ILE A 274 -2.11 31.50 31.29
CA ILE A 274 -2.90 30.89 30.20
C ILE A 274 -4.32 31.42 30.38
N CYS A 275 -4.62 32.59 29.81
CA CYS A 275 -6.01 33.02 29.62
C CYS A 275 -6.25 34.21 28.66
N PRO A 276 -5.30 35.09 28.27
CA PRO A 276 -5.63 36.19 27.34
C PRO A 276 -5.48 35.86 25.83
N VAL A 277 -4.67 34.86 25.46
CA VAL A 277 -4.32 34.62 24.04
C VAL A 277 -5.46 33.92 23.28
N ILE A 278 -6.18 33.01 23.93
CA ILE A 278 -7.26 32.23 23.29
C ILE A 278 -8.51 33.10 23.06
N SER A 279 -8.79 34.07 23.94
CA SER A 279 -9.93 34.98 23.80
C SER A 279 -9.73 36.00 22.66
N THR A 280 -8.49 36.36 22.36
CA THR A 280 -8.17 37.36 21.33
C THR A 280 -8.17 36.74 19.93
N ALA A 281 -7.79 35.46 19.80
CA ALA A 281 -7.79 34.75 18.52
C ALA A 281 -9.21 34.47 17.98
N ILE A 282 -10.15 34.13 18.86
CA ILE A 282 -11.54 33.82 18.48
C ILE A 282 -12.31 35.09 18.06
N ALA A 283 -12.04 36.24 18.70
CA ALA A 283 -12.67 37.51 18.34
C ALA A 283 -12.14 38.09 17.01
N SER A 284 -10.88 37.81 16.67
CA SER A 284 -10.25 38.27 15.42
C SER A 284 -10.68 37.44 14.20
N ALA A 285 -10.86 36.12 14.35
CA ALA A 285 -11.32 35.25 13.27
C ALA A 285 -12.78 35.52 12.86
N ALA A 286 -13.64 35.90 13.81
CA ALA A 286 -15.05 36.20 13.53
C ALA A 286 -15.28 37.55 12.84
N LYS A 287 -14.34 38.51 12.92
CA LYS A 287 -14.41 39.80 12.22
C LYS A 287 -13.81 39.75 10.80
N LEU A 288 -12.90 38.81 10.53
CA LEU A 288 -12.25 38.70 9.23
C LEU A 288 -13.17 38.13 8.12
N LEU A 289 -14.23 37.41 8.49
CA LEU A 289 -15.10 36.70 7.56
C LEU A 289 -16.36 37.46 7.12
N THR A 290 -16.66 38.63 7.66
CA THR A 290 -17.89 39.39 7.32
C THR A 290 -17.69 40.72 6.62
N CYS A 291 -16.45 41.20 6.42
CA CYS A 291 -16.21 42.51 5.80
C CYS A 291 -15.12 42.44 4.70
N ILE A 292 -15.43 41.78 3.59
CA ILE A 292 -14.71 41.99 2.33
C ILE A 292 -15.03 43.40 1.82
N ARG A 293 -14.16 44.35 2.13
CA ARG A 293 -13.83 45.53 1.31
C ARG A 293 -12.33 45.77 1.50
N MET A 294 -11.52 44.94 0.86
CA MET A 294 -10.07 45.14 0.83
C MET A 294 -9.74 46.40 0.03
N SER A 295 -8.77 47.18 0.51
CA SER A 295 -8.28 48.34 -0.23
C SER A 295 -7.44 47.88 -1.43
N LEU A 296 -7.35 48.72 -2.47
CA LEU A 296 -6.54 48.48 -3.67
C LEU A 296 -5.06 48.18 -3.34
N VAL A 297 -4.57 48.64 -2.18
CA VAL A 297 -3.21 48.43 -1.68
C VAL A 297 -2.98 47.00 -1.15
N ASP A 298 -4.01 46.38 -0.58
CA ASP A 298 -3.93 45.02 -0.02
C ASP A 298 -4.06 43.95 -1.13
N ILE A 299 -4.81 44.26 -2.20
CA ILE A 299 -4.86 43.45 -3.42
C ILE A 299 -3.51 43.49 -4.14
N LEU A 300 -2.86 44.67 -4.21
CA LEU A 300 -1.53 44.82 -4.83
C LEU A 300 -0.44 44.05 -4.06
N ARG A 301 -0.50 44.01 -2.73
CA ARG A 301 0.42 43.22 -1.89
C ARG A 301 0.25 41.72 -2.08
N CYS A 302 -0.98 41.23 -2.21
CA CYS A 302 -1.24 39.82 -2.51
C CYS A 302 -0.74 39.45 -3.92
N PHE A 303 -0.93 40.33 -4.91
CA PHE A 303 -0.42 40.13 -6.27
C PHE A 303 1.11 40.11 -6.35
N ILE A 304 1.81 40.99 -5.61
CA ILE A 304 3.27 41.02 -5.56
C ILE A 304 3.83 39.75 -4.89
N LEU A 305 3.19 39.23 -3.85
CA LEU A 305 3.60 37.99 -3.20
C LEU A 305 3.38 36.75 -4.10
N VAL A 306 2.31 36.74 -4.89
CA VAL A 306 2.05 35.68 -5.89
C VAL A 306 3.05 35.76 -7.05
N LEU A 307 3.41 36.95 -7.51
CA LEU A 307 4.41 37.15 -8.56
C LEU A 307 5.84 36.81 -8.08
N LEU A 308 6.20 37.11 -6.83
CA LEU A 308 7.49 36.72 -6.26
C LEU A 308 7.60 35.20 -6.04
N TRP A 309 6.47 34.55 -5.73
CA TRP A 309 6.39 33.08 -5.63
C TRP A 309 6.47 32.42 -7.02
N ALA A 310 5.81 32.99 -8.03
CA ALA A 310 5.91 32.54 -9.42
C ALA A 310 7.32 32.74 -10.02
N LEU A 311 8.02 33.82 -9.66
CA LEU A 311 9.40 34.08 -10.08
C LEU A 311 10.39 33.07 -9.44
N HIS A 312 10.17 32.66 -8.19
CA HIS A 312 10.95 31.60 -7.54
C HIS A 312 10.69 30.23 -8.17
N LEU A 313 9.46 29.96 -8.63
CA LEU A 313 9.13 28.73 -9.35
C LEU A 313 9.74 28.71 -10.76
N TRP A 314 9.78 29.85 -11.46
CA TRP A 314 10.41 29.97 -12.78
C TRP A 314 11.94 29.82 -12.73
N ILE A 315 12.61 30.42 -11.73
CA ILE A 315 14.06 30.26 -11.50
C ILE A 315 14.41 28.80 -11.12
N ALA A 316 13.51 28.09 -10.44
CA ALA A 316 13.69 26.66 -10.13
C ALA A 316 13.53 25.75 -11.36
N VAL A 317 12.68 26.14 -12.31
CA VAL A 317 12.38 25.38 -13.54
C VAL A 317 13.42 25.61 -14.66
N GLU A 318 14.13 26.74 -14.67
CA GLU A 318 15.22 27.02 -15.64
C GLU A 318 16.60 26.46 -15.24
N SER A 319 16.71 25.70 -14.14
CA SER A 319 18.00 25.15 -13.65
C SER A 319 18.26 23.68 -14.00
N THR A 320 17.39 23.02 -14.76
CA THR A 320 17.63 21.66 -15.27
C THR A 320 17.65 21.65 -16.79
N ASP A 321 18.74 22.15 -17.35
CA ASP A 321 19.08 21.95 -18.75
C ASP A 321 20.48 21.34 -18.84
N ALA A 322 20.54 20.01 -18.93
CA ALA A 322 21.73 19.26 -19.33
C ALA A 322 21.32 17.87 -19.81
N HIS A 323 20.78 17.80 -21.01
CA HIS A 323 20.87 16.61 -21.84
C HIS A 323 22.34 16.20 -21.98
N ARG A 324 22.71 15.02 -21.47
CA ARG A 324 23.88 14.29 -21.98
C ARG A 324 23.52 12.84 -22.24
N ASN A 325 23.51 12.52 -23.53
CA ASN A 325 23.65 11.17 -24.04
C ASN A 325 24.93 10.56 -23.48
N PHE A 326 24.81 9.47 -22.73
CA PHE A 326 25.94 8.61 -22.42
C PHE A 326 25.57 7.16 -22.72
N HIS A 327 26.11 6.66 -23.82
CA HIS A 327 26.26 5.23 -24.05
C HIS A 327 27.29 4.70 -23.06
N PHE A 328 26.89 3.74 -22.22
CA PHE A 328 27.83 2.86 -21.54
C PHE A 328 27.38 1.41 -21.73
N GLU A 329 28.10 0.72 -22.61
CA GLU A 329 28.26 -0.72 -22.51
C GLU A 329 29.08 -1.03 -21.26
N ARG A 330 28.51 -1.76 -20.29
CA ARG A 330 29.31 -2.58 -19.39
C ARG A 330 28.49 -3.75 -18.84
N LYS A 331 28.85 -4.95 -19.34
CA LYS A 331 28.48 -6.25 -18.79
C LYS A 331 28.96 -6.32 -17.34
N TYR A 332 28.04 -6.39 -16.38
CA TYR A 332 28.37 -6.98 -15.08
C TYR A 332 28.26 -8.50 -15.26
N GLU A 333 29.31 -9.23 -14.88
CA GLU A 333 29.33 -10.70 -14.96
C GLU A 333 28.47 -11.37 -13.85
N HIS A 334 28.02 -10.59 -12.86
CA HIS A 334 27.22 -11.06 -11.71
C HIS A 334 25.98 -10.16 -11.47
N PRO A 335 24.88 -10.70 -10.91
CA PRO A 335 23.74 -9.91 -10.45
C PRO A 335 24.14 -8.83 -9.43
N VAL A 336 23.52 -7.66 -9.54
CA VAL A 336 23.74 -6.51 -8.65
C VAL A 336 22.46 -6.26 -7.87
N VAL A 337 22.56 -6.21 -6.54
CA VAL A 337 21.43 -5.87 -5.65
C VAL A 337 21.64 -4.46 -5.12
N GLU A 338 20.75 -3.55 -5.48
CA GLU A 338 20.69 -2.21 -4.89
C GLU A 338 19.78 -2.21 -3.67
N CYS A 339 20.31 -1.74 -2.55
CA CYS A 339 19.69 -1.77 -1.23
C CYS A 339 20.03 -0.51 -0.46
N SER A 340 19.19 -0.08 0.48
CA SER A 340 19.39 1.21 1.18
C SER A 340 20.66 1.28 2.03
N LYS A 341 21.36 2.42 1.94
CA LYS A 341 22.28 3.01 2.91
C LYS A 341 21.48 3.62 4.07
N LEU A 342 20.89 2.75 4.86
CA LEU A 342 20.46 3.09 6.22
C LEU A 342 21.49 2.46 7.18
N PRO A 343 21.65 2.96 8.41
CA PRO A 343 22.51 2.31 9.42
C PRO A 343 22.07 0.86 9.75
N VAL A 344 20.94 0.43 9.21
CA VAL A 344 20.32 -0.89 9.26
C VAL A 344 19.72 -1.19 7.88
N PRO A 345 19.91 -2.39 7.27
CA PRO A 345 19.28 -2.71 5.99
C PRO A 345 17.74 -2.69 6.11
N PHE A 346 17.08 -2.22 5.04
CA PHE A 346 15.62 -2.20 4.96
C PHE A 346 15.07 -3.64 5.02
N PRO A 347 13.98 -3.94 5.76
CA PRO A 347 13.56 -5.33 5.98
C PRO A 347 13.26 -6.11 4.68
N TYR A 348 12.77 -5.42 3.66
CA TYR A 348 12.49 -6.00 2.36
C TYR A 348 13.74 -6.35 1.55
N ALA A 349 14.89 -5.72 1.83
CA ALA A 349 16.17 -6.07 1.21
C ALA A 349 16.71 -7.41 1.71
N LEU A 350 16.49 -7.74 3.00
CA LEU A 350 16.87 -9.03 3.57
C LEU A 350 16.22 -10.20 2.83
N ARG A 351 14.99 -10.03 2.34
CA ARG A 351 14.30 -11.03 1.52
C ARG A 351 15.12 -11.43 0.28
N VAL A 352 15.65 -10.43 -0.41
CA VAL A 352 16.44 -10.62 -1.65
C VAL A 352 17.78 -11.25 -1.32
N GLU A 353 18.42 -10.77 -0.27
CA GLU A 353 19.71 -11.30 0.18
C GLU A 353 19.62 -12.76 0.61
N TRP A 354 18.63 -13.12 1.43
CA TRP A 354 18.38 -14.50 1.85
C TRP A 354 18.06 -15.40 0.66
N ALA A 355 17.24 -14.94 -0.28
CA ALA A 355 16.93 -15.70 -1.49
C ALA A 355 18.19 -16.00 -2.32
N LEU A 356 19.05 -15.01 -2.57
CA LEU A 356 20.30 -15.22 -3.31
C LEU A 356 21.25 -16.17 -2.60
N LYS A 357 21.43 -16.03 -1.28
CA LYS A 357 22.31 -16.92 -0.51
C LYS A 357 21.78 -18.36 -0.43
N LEU A 358 20.47 -18.56 -0.23
CA LEU A 358 19.87 -19.91 -0.24
C LEU A 358 20.00 -20.58 -1.62
N LYS A 359 20.06 -19.77 -2.68
CA LYS A 359 20.32 -20.23 -4.06
C LYS A 359 21.79 -20.39 -4.40
N ASP A 360 22.71 -20.05 -3.49
CA ASP A 360 24.16 -20.02 -3.75
C ASP A 360 24.51 -19.17 -4.98
N VAL A 361 23.89 -17.98 -5.07
CA VAL A 361 24.12 -17.02 -6.15
C VAL A 361 25.01 -15.91 -5.63
N GLU A 362 26.15 -15.71 -6.27
CA GLU A 362 27.02 -14.55 -6.01
C GLU A 362 26.35 -13.26 -6.48
N TYR A 363 26.45 -12.21 -5.67
CA TYR A 363 25.88 -10.91 -5.98
C TYR A 363 26.76 -9.79 -5.44
N LYS A 364 26.64 -8.61 -6.08
CA LYS A 364 27.20 -7.38 -5.55
C LYS A 364 26.12 -6.60 -4.82
N TYR A 365 26.33 -6.30 -3.54
CA TYR A 365 25.47 -5.40 -2.77
C TYR A 365 25.89 -3.94 -3.00
N ILE A 366 24.95 -3.09 -3.38
CA ILE A 366 25.13 -1.64 -3.53
C ILE A 366 24.25 -0.93 -2.52
N GLU A 367 24.88 -0.08 -1.71
CA GLU A 367 24.20 0.79 -0.75
C GLU A 367 23.62 2.05 -1.41
N GLU A 368 22.38 2.41 -1.05
CA GLU A 368 21.57 3.45 -1.68
C GLU A 368 21.07 4.51 -0.68
N ASP A 369 21.46 5.76 -0.84
CA ASP A 369 21.03 6.85 0.06
C ASP A 369 19.57 7.23 -0.24
N LEU A 370 18.62 6.78 0.57
CA LEU A 370 17.19 7.02 0.32
C LEU A 370 16.79 8.51 0.37
N PRO A 371 17.33 9.34 1.29
CA PRO A 371 17.21 10.79 1.19
C PRO A 371 17.76 11.38 -0.11
N ASN A 372 18.90 10.89 -0.60
CA ASN A 372 19.57 11.37 -1.82
C ASN A 372 19.72 10.26 -2.87
N LYS A 373 18.60 9.83 -3.44
CA LYS A 373 18.53 8.66 -4.33
C LYS A 373 19.47 8.80 -5.52
N SER A 374 20.24 7.76 -5.79
CA SER A 374 21.14 7.68 -6.93
C SER A 374 20.38 7.76 -8.25
N SER A 375 21.05 8.25 -9.29
CA SER A 375 20.52 8.24 -10.66
C SER A 375 20.20 6.81 -11.13
N MET A 376 20.94 5.82 -10.61
CA MET A 376 20.79 4.42 -10.92
C MET A 376 19.45 3.86 -10.37
N LEU A 377 19.13 4.09 -9.09
CA LEU A 377 17.82 3.72 -8.53
C LEU A 377 16.67 4.41 -9.27
N LEU A 378 16.83 5.69 -9.60
CA LEU A 378 15.81 6.46 -10.32
C LEU A 378 15.61 5.95 -11.76
N GLN A 379 16.64 5.39 -12.38
CA GLN A 379 16.57 4.76 -13.70
C GLN A 379 15.95 3.35 -13.63
N TYR A 380 16.31 2.55 -12.63
CA TYR A 380 15.92 1.14 -12.56
C TYR A 380 14.58 0.89 -11.87
N ASN A 381 14.16 1.78 -10.99
CA ASN A 381 12.82 1.79 -10.42
C ASN A 381 12.21 3.20 -10.53
N PRO A 382 11.97 3.69 -11.75
CA PRO A 382 11.47 5.06 -11.98
C PRO A 382 10.08 5.28 -11.38
N VAL A 383 9.34 4.18 -11.23
CA VAL A 383 7.96 4.13 -10.76
C VAL A 383 7.87 4.30 -9.25
N HIS A 384 8.47 3.42 -8.46
CA HIS A 384 8.39 3.49 -7.00
C HIS A 384 9.54 4.25 -6.37
N LYS A 385 10.70 4.28 -7.03
CA LYS A 385 11.93 4.89 -6.51
C LYS A 385 12.27 4.33 -5.13
N LYS A 386 12.06 3.01 -4.95
CA LYS A 386 12.22 2.27 -3.69
C LYS A 386 13.20 1.11 -3.89
N VAL A 387 13.81 0.70 -2.80
CA VAL A 387 14.64 -0.51 -2.69
C VAL A 387 13.83 -1.65 -2.05
N PRO A 388 14.21 -2.92 -2.27
CA PRO A 388 15.31 -3.39 -3.10
C PRO A 388 15.02 -3.34 -4.61
N VAL A 389 16.08 -3.27 -5.40
CA VAL A 389 16.08 -3.51 -6.84
C VAL A 389 17.18 -4.52 -7.15
N LEU A 390 16.85 -5.58 -7.88
CA LEU A 390 17.82 -6.55 -8.39
C LEU A 390 18.07 -6.24 -9.87
N VAL A 391 19.32 -6.03 -10.25
CA VAL A 391 19.74 -5.84 -11.64
C VAL A 391 20.51 -7.08 -12.07
N HIS A 392 20.00 -7.79 -13.06
CA HIS A 392 20.64 -8.98 -13.64
C HIS A 392 20.75 -8.79 -15.15
N ASP A 393 21.94 -8.90 -15.73
CA ASP A 393 22.20 -8.65 -17.15
C ASP A 393 21.68 -7.29 -17.66
N GLY A 394 21.81 -6.24 -16.83
CA GLY A 394 21.31 -4.90 -17.14
C GLY A 394 19.78 -4.75 -17.09
N LYS A 395 19.07 -5.78 -16.64
CA LYS A 395 17.62 -5.81 -16.52
C LYS A 395 17.19 -5.63 -15.06
N PRO A 396 16.50 -4.52 -14.70
CA PRO A 396 16.09 -4.26 -13.33
C PRO A 396 14.77 -4.94 -12.96
N VAL A 397 14.75 -5.61 -11.81
CA VAL A 397 13.58 -6.22 -11.19
C VAL A 397 13.32 -5.52 -9.86
N ALA A 398 12.13 -4.93 -9.73
CA ALA A 398 11.68 -4.25 -8.52
C ALA A 398 10.61 -5.07 -7.80
N GLU A 399 10.27 -4.66 -6.57
CA GLU A 399 9.34 -5.32 -5.64
C GLU A 399 9.89 -6.62 -5.04
N SER A 400 10.17 -6.61 -3.72
CA SER A 400 10.87 -7.72 -3.04
C SER A 400 10.27 -9.11 -3.30
N LEU A 401 8.94 -9.27 -3.25
CA LEU A 401 8.28 -10.55 -3.53
C LEU A 401 8.43 -10.99 -5.00
N VAL A 402 8.36 -10.03 -5.93
CA VAL A 402 8.60 -10.27 -7.36
C VAL A 402 10.06 -10.65 -7.61
N ILE A 403 11.00 -10.00 -6.92
CA ILE A 403 12.43 -10.31 -6.99
C ILE A 403 12.71 -11.73 -6.49
N ILE A 404 12.11 -12.18 -5.38
CA ILE A 404 12.33 -13.54 -4.87
C ILE A 404 11.77 -14.58 -5.86
N GLU A 405 10.60 -14.35 -6.46
CA GLU A 405 10.08 -15.25 -7.50
C GLU A 405 10.97 -15.24 -8.74
N TYR A 406 11.46 -14.08 -9.16
CA TYR A 406 12.44 -13.98 -10.26
C TYR A 406 13.72 -14.77 -9.98
N ILE A 407 14.25 -14.68 -8.75
CA ILE A 407 15.42 -15.45 -8.31
C ILE A 407 15.12 -16.95 -8.40
N ASP A 408 13.98 -17.40 -7.86
CA ASP A 408 13.58 -18.82 -7.89
C ASP A 408 13.37 -19.35 -9.31
N GLU A 409 12.85 -18.50 -10.19
CA GLU A 409 12.61 -18.81 -11.60
C GLU A 409 13.88 -18.76 -12.45
N THR A 410 14.89 -17.99 -12.07
CA THR A 410 16.16 -17.86 -12.80
C THR A 410 17.15 -18.94 -12.39
N TRP A 411 17.35 -19.14 -11.08
CA TRP A 411 18.30 -20.11 -10.54
C TRP A 411 17.55 -21.33 -9.97
N LYS A 412 17.56 -22.43 -10.74
CA LYS A 412 16.70 -23.60 -10.49
C LYS A 412 17.19 -24.51 -9.35
N GLN A 413 18.43 -24.37 -8.90
CA GLN A 413 18.94 -25.06 -7.72
C GLN A 413 18.18 -24.61 -6.47
N ASN A 414 18.04 -25.49 -5.47
CA ASN A 414 17.39 -25.20 -4.19
C ASN A 414 16.05 -24.44 -4.34
N PRO A 415 14.99 -25.04 -4.89
CA PRO A 415 13.72 -24.36 -5.13
C PRO A 415 13.13 -23.75 -3.84
N LEU A 416 12.72 -22.48 -3.91
CA LEU A 416 12.10 -21.75 -2.80
C LEU A 416 10.58 -21.93 -2.80
N LEU A 417 9.99 -22.15 -3.97
CA LEU A 417 8.59 -22.51 -4.11
C LEU A 417 8.44 -24.02 -4.35
N ALA A 418 7.35 -24.58 -3.83
CA ALA A 418 6.98 -25.97 -4.07
C ALA A 418 6.72 -26.25 -5.56
N LYS A 419 6.82 -27.52 -5.96
CA LYS A 419 6.44 -27.96 -7.32
C LYS A 419 4.93 -27.93 -7.56
N ASP A 420 4.15 -28.19 -6.52
CA ASP A 420 2.70 -28.23 -6.57
C ASP A 420 2.11 -26.81 -6.66
N PRO A 421 1.28 -26.50 -7.68
CA PRO A 421 0.68 -25.17 -7.84
C PRO A 421 -0.14 -24.69 -6.64
N TYR A 422 -0.81 -25.60 -5.94
CA TYR A 422 -1.62 -25.23 -4.79
C TYR A 422 -0.75 -24.78 -3.61
N GLU A 423 0.33 -25.50 -3.30
CA GLU A 423 1.30 -25.06 -2.29
C GLU A 423 2.00 -23.74 -2.67
N ARG A 424 2.26 -23.49 -3.97
CA ARG A 424 2.75 -22.18 -4.46
C ARG A 424 1.75 -21.06 -4.18
N ALA A 425 0.47 -21.31 -4.46
CA ALA A 425 -0.61 -20.36 -4.19
C ALA A 425 -0.74 -20.07 -2.68
N LYS A 426 -0.67 -21.08 -1.82
CA LYS A 426 -0.64 -20.91 -0.35
C LYS A 426 0.54 -20.04 0.09
N ALA A 427 1.75 -20.29 -0.43
CA ALA A 427 2.94 -19.51 -0.08
C ALA A 427 2.77 -18.02 -0.45
N ARG A 428 2.27 -17.72 -1.66
CA ARG A 428 1.97 -16.35 -2.10
C ARG A 428 0.89 -15.69 -1.24
N PHE A 429 -0.17 -16.42 -0.92
CA PHE A 429 -1.24 -15.93 -0.06
C PHE A 429 -0.71 -15.50 1.32
N TRP A 430 0.09 -16.35 1.98
CA TRP A 430 0.59 -16.03 3.32
C TRP A 430 1.66 -14.94 3.34
N ALA A 431 2.50 -14.87 2.30
CA ALA A 431 3.42 -13.74 2.12
C ALA A 431 2.65 -12.41 1.98
N LYS A 432 1.59 -12.39 1.16
CA LYS A 432 0.73 -11.23 0.98
C LYS A 432 -0.03 -10.88 2.27
N PHE A 433 -0.58 -11.87 2.96
CA PHE A 433 -1.28 -11.68 4.23
C PHE A 433 -0.37 -11.03 5.28
N ALA A 434 0.88 -11.48 5.39
CA ALA A 434 1.84 -10.88 6.30
C ALA A 434 2.10 -9.40 5.96
N ASP A 435 2.35 -9.09 4.68
CA ASP A 435 2.60 -7.72 4.20
C ASP A 435 1.41 -6.77 4.40
N GLU A 436 0.18 -7.27 4.23
CA GLU A 436 -1.02 -6.42 4.26
C GLU A 436 -1.74 -6.37 5.61
N LYS A 437 -1.50 -7.35 6.49
CA LYS A 437 -2.21 -7.47 7.77
C LYS A 437 -1.28 -7.45 8.96
N CYS A 438 -0.25 -8.29 8.96
CA CYS A 438 0.61 -8.40 10.13
C CYS A 438 1.54 -7.19 10.25
N VAL A 439 2.22 -6.82 9.16
CA VAL A 439 3.17 -5.69 9.15
C VAL A 439 2.49 -4.35 9.52
N PRO A 440 1.34 -3.97 8.91
CA PRO A 440 0.67 -2.73 9.29
C PRO A 440 0.14 -2.73 10.72
N ALA A 441 -0.32 -3.87 11.25
CA ALA A 441 -0.83 -3.96 12.61
C ALA A 441 0.30 -3.82 13.65
N VAL A 442 1.46 -4.46 13.42
CA VAL A 442 2.66 -4.27 14.25
C VAL A 442 3.14 -2.83 14.18
N LEU A 443 3.21 -2.25 12.97
CA LEU A 443 3.60 -0.84 12.80
C LEU A 443 2.61 0.11 13.48
N SER A 444 1.30 -0.17 13.43
CA SER A 444 0.28 0.64 14.10
C SER A 444 0.44 0.59 15.62
N THR A 445 0.78 -0.58 16.18
CA THR A 445 1.10 -0.70 17.60
C THR A 445 2.32 0.13 17.97
N PHE A 446 3.33 0.11 17.10
CA PHE A 446 4.56 0.88 17.27
C PHE A 446 4.36 2.39 17.13
N SER A 447 3.39 2.86 16.36
CA SER A 447 3.19 4.29 16.10
C SER A 447 2.23 4.98 17.10
N LYS A 448 1.52 4.21 17.93
CA LYS A 448 0.46 4.70 18.83
C LYS A 448 0.89 4.63 20.30
N VAL A 449 0.15 5.32 21.17
CA VAL A 449 0.36 5.32 22.63
C VAL A 449 -0.97 5.17 23.37
N GLY A 450 -0.93 4.65 24.61
CA GLY A 450 -2.11 4.52 25.47
C GLY A 450 -3.17 3.55 24.93
N GLU A 451 -4.45 3.88 25.10
CA GLU A 451 -5.57 2.98 24.73
C GLU A 451 -5.56 2.61 23.23
N GLU A 452 -5.09 3.50 22.35
CA GLU A 452 -4.98 3.20 20.92
C GLU A 452 -3.89 2.18 20.61
N GLN A 453 -2.79 2.21 21.39
CA GLN A 453 -1.73 1.20 21.31
C GLN A 453 -2.26 -0.17 21.76
N ASP A 454 -3.05 -0.23 22.83
CA ASP A 454 -3.64 -1.47 23.31
C ASP A 454 -4.56 -2.12 22.27
N LYS A 455 -5.39 -1.29 21.60
CA LYS A 455 -6.26 -1.74 20.50
C LYS A 455 -5.45 -2.26 19.32
N ALA A 456 -4.42 -1.52 18.91
CA ALA A 456 -3.54 -1.93 17.82
C ALA A 456 -2.77 -3.22 18.16
N ALA A 457 -2.29 -3.36 19.39
CA ALA A 457 -1.60 -4.56 19.86
C ALA A 457 -2.52 -5.78 19.84
N LYS A 458 -3.79 -5.62 20.21
CA LYS A 458 -4.79 -6.69 20.11
C LYS A 458 -4.98 -7.14 18.67
N GLU A 459 -5.16 -6.20 17.74
CA GLU A 459 -5.27 -6.50 16.30
C GLU A 459 -4.01 -7.19 15.77
N ALA A 460 -2.82 -6.71 16.15
CA ALA A 460 -1.55 -7.34 15.77
C ALA A 460 -1.46 -8.79 16.24
N ARG A 461 -1.84 -9.08 17.49
CA ARG A 461 -1.88 -10.45 18.03
C ARG A 461 -2.89 -11.33 17.30
N GLU A 462 -4.06 -10.82 16.96
CA GLU A 462 -5.07 -11.56 16.17
C GLU A 462 -4.55 -11.92 14.76
N ASN A 463 -3.88 -10.98 14.09
CA ASN A 463 -3.28 -11.21 12.78
C ASN A 463 -2.09 -12.20 12.86
N LEU A 464 -1.21 -12.05 13.86
CA LEU A 464 -0.08 -12.98 14.07
C LEU A 464 -0.56 -14.39 14.41
N LYS A 465 -1.63 -14.53 15.20
CA LYS A 465 -2.25 -15.84 15.50
C LYS A 465 -2.88 -16.46 14.26
N THR A 466 -3.46 -15.64 13.37
CA THR A 466 -3.95 -16.12 12.08
C THR A 466 -2.79 -16.61 11.22
N LEU A 467 -1.67 -15.88 11.19
CA LEU A 467 -0.47 -16.29 10.47
C LEU A 467 0.12 -17.59 11.03
N GLU A 468 0.11 -17.79 12.35
CA GLU A 468 0.59 -19.03 12.96
C GLU A 468 -0.20 -20.25 12.50
N SER A 469 -1.53 -20.13 12.34
CA SER A 469 -2.37 -21.24 11.89
C SER A 469 -1.94 -21.81 10.54
N ALA A 470 -1.24 -21.02 9.73
CA ALA A 470 -0.72 -21.40 8.43
C ALA A 470 0.52 -22.32 8.48
N LEU A 471 1.21 -22.38 9.63
CA LEU A 471 2.34 -23.31 9.79
C LEU A 471 1.86 -24.76 9.80
N GLU A 472 0.63 -25.04 10.25
CA GLU A 472 0.04 -26.39 10.21
C GLU A 472 0.96 -27.47 10.85
N GLY A 473 1.79 -27.09 11.83
CA GLY A 473 2.76 -27.97 12.48
C GLY A 473 4.05 -28.23 11.68
N LYS A 474 4.21 -27.61 10.50
CA LYS A 474 5.45 -27.63 9.72
C LYS A 474 6.55 -26.84 10.42
N ARG A 475 7.80 -27.24 10.20
CA ARG A 475 8.98 -26.52 10.71
C ARG A 475 9.13 -25.13 10.08
N PHE A 476 8.90 -25.04 8.77
CA PHE A 476 8.90 -23.83 7.97
C PHE A 476 7.58 -23.73 7.19
N PHE A 477 7.20 -22.54 6.72
CA PHE A 477 6.06 -22.39 5.79
C PHE A 477 6.29 -23.20 4.51
N GLY A 478 7.55 -23.33 4.07
CA GLY A 478 8.00 -24.22 3.00
C GLY A 478 8.00 -25.72 3.32
N GLY A 479 7.64 -26.13 4.55
CA GLY A 479 7.70 -27.52 5.00
C GLY A 479 8.96 -27.79 5.83
N GLU A 480 9.83 -28.67 5.32
CA GLU A 480 11.09 -29.04 5.99
C GLU A 480 12.26 -28.08 5.71
N ALA A 481 12.14 -27.28 4.65
CA ALA A 481 13.15 -26.31 4.24
C ALA A 481 12.56 -24.89 4.18
N ILE A 482 13.44 -23.90 4.32
CA ILE A 482 13.10 -22.49 4.15
C ILE A 482 12.62 -22.25 2.72
N GLY A 483 11.38 -21.77 2.57
CA GLY A 483 10.78 -21.47 1.28
C GLY A 483 10.43 -19.99 1.09
N PHE A 484 9.69 -19.69 0.02
CA PHE A 484 9.28 -18.34 -0.37
C PHE A 484 8.58 -17.57 0.76
N ALA A 485 7.59 -18.18 1.41
CA ALA A 485 6.85 -17.54 2.49
C ALA A 485 7.74 -17.29 3.72
N ASP A 486 8.65 -18.20 4.03
CA ASP A 486 9.61 -18.03 5.12
C ASP A 486 10.50 -16.81 4.89
N ILE A 487 11.07 -16.68 3.69
CA ILE A 487 11.89 -15.54 3.29
C ILE A 487 11.06 -14.24 3.34
N ALA A 488 9.83 -14.27 2.84
CA ALA A 488 8.95 -13.11 2.86
C ALA A 488 8.66 -12.62 4.28
N ILE A 489 8.41 -13.53 5.23
CA ILE A 489 7.90 -13.21 6.56
C ILE A 489 9.04 -13.02 7.58
N GLY A 490 10.16 -13.74 7.42
CA GLY A 490 11.17 -13.96 8.45
C GLY A 490 11.76 -12.70 9.09
N TRP A 491 11.86 -11.60 8.35
CA TRP A 491 12.37 -10.33 8.89
C TRP A 491 11.50 -9.79 10.02
N MET A 492 10.21 -10.11 10.04
CA MET A 492 9.31 -9.70 11.12
C MET A 492 9.78 -10.20 12.49
N GLY A 493 10.43 -11.37 12.54
CA GLY A 493 10.94 -11.92 13.81
C GLY A 493 12.04 -11.08 14.43
N ILE A 494 12.76 -10.32 13.61
CA ILE A 494 13.78 -9.37 14.06
C ILE A 494 13.09 -8.08 14.50
N TRP A 495 12.29 -7.45 13.63
CA TRP A 495 11.71 -6.13 13.90
C TRP A 495 10.63 -6.14 14.96
N THR A 496 9.79 -7.18 15.05
CA THR A 496 8.76 -7.26 16.08
C THR A 496 9.38 -7.30 17.47
N ARG A 497 10.49 -8.02 17.66
CA ARG A 497 11.20 -8.04 18.96
C ARG A 497 11.81 -6.67 19.32
N ILE A 498 12.31 -5.94 18.33
CA ILE A 498 12.79 -4.56 18.50
C ILE A 498 11.62 -3.64 18.90
N VAL A 499 10.46 -3.80 18.26
CA VAL A 499 9.23 -3.07 18.61
C VAL A 499 8.84 -3.36 20.05
N GLU A 500 8.70 -4.63 20.44
CA GLU A 500 8.30 -5.07 21.79
C GLU A 500 9.16 -4.43 22.87
N GLU A 501 10.48 -4.39 22.67
CA GLU A 501 11.43 -3.81 23.63
C GLU A 501 11.35 -2.28 23.72
N ILE A 502 11.07 -1.59 22.62
CA ILE A 502 10.99 -0.12 22.61
C ILE A 502 9.73 0.37 23.32
N ILE A 503 8.60 -0.31 23.08
CA ILE A 503 7.30 0.13 23.58
C ILE A 503 6.85 -0.63 24.84
N ASP A 504 7.60 -1.64 25.27
CA ASP A 504 7.28 -2.53 26.40
C ASP A 504 5.91 -3.22 26.25
N VAL A 505 5.59 -3.68 25.04
CA VAL A 505 4.36 -4.42 24.72
C VAL A 505 4.69 -5.70 23.99
N LYS A 506 4.45 -6.85 24.63
CA LYS A 506 4.65 -8.18 24.03
C LYS A 506 3.58 -8.48 22.97
N LEU A 507 4.00 -8.79 21.75
CA LEU A 507 3.18 -9.09 20.58
C LEU A 507 3.27 -10.57 20.18
N ILE A 508 4.47 -11.14 20.20
CA ILE A 508 4.69 -12.57 19.99
C ILE A 508 4.84 -13.20 21.36
N ASP A 509 3.99 -14.18 21.63
CA ASP A 509 3.92 -14.81 22.94
C ASP A 509 3.96 -16.33 22.78
N GLU A 510 4.96 -16.97 23.36
CA GLU A 510 5.18 -18.43 23.24
C GLU A 510 4.02 -19.26 23.80
N GLU A 511 3.31 -18.76 24.81
CA GLU A 511 2.17 -19.48 25.39
C GLU A 511 0.98 -19.51 24.43
N THR A 512 0.73 -18.40 23.73
CA THR A 512 -0.40 -18.28 22.81
C THR A 512 -0.06 -18.56 21.35
N MET A 513 1.22 -18.45 20.99
CA MET A 513 1.76 -18.62 19.65
C MET A 513 3.06 -19.46 19.60
N PRO A 514 3.02 -20.72 20.10
CA PRO A 514 4.22 -21.57 20.19
C PRO A 514 4.83 -21.94 18.84
N LEU A 515 4.02 -22.19 17.80
CA LEU A 515 4.54 -22.58 16.49
C LEU A 515 5.22 -21.41 15.80
N LEU A 516 4.62 -20.22 15.88
CA LEU A 516 5.20 -19.01 15.28
C LEU A 516 6.49 -18.61 15.98
N SER A 517 6.55 -18.70 17.32
CA SER A 517 7.78 -18.44 18.06
C SER A 517 8.89 -19.44 17.71
N ALA A 518 8.57 -20.74 17.71
CA ALA A 518 9.52 -21.79 17.35
C ALA A 518 10.03 -21.60 15.92
N TRP A 519 9.14 -21.29 14.97
CA TRP A 519 9.50 -20.98 13.59
C TRP A 519 10.47 -19.80 13.50
N PHE A 520 10.23 -18.69 14.21
CA PHE A 520 11.16 -17.56 14.21
C PHE A 520 12.53 -17.93 14.79
N GLN A 521 12.57 -18.76 15.84
CA GLN A 521 13.83 -19.24 16.42
C GLN A 521 14.60 -20.10 15.40
N ASP A 522 13.91 -21.04 14.74
CA ASP A 522 14.51 -21.92 13.73
C ASP A 522 14.98 -21.16 12.49
N PHE A 523 14.14 -20.26 11.96
CA PHE A 523 14.45 -19.46 10.78
C PHE A 523 15.65 -18.54 11.03
N LEU A 524 15.64 -17.75 12.11
CA LEU A 524 16.73 -16.83 12.45
C LEU A 524 17.98 -17.55 12.96
N GLY A 525 17.83 -18.80 13.42
CA GLY A 525 18.93 -19.68 13.82
C GLY A 525 19.64 -20.36 12.64
N ALA A 526 19.02 -20.41 11.46
CA ALA A 526 19.62 -21.01 10.28
C ALA A 526 20.92 -20.27 9.89
N PRO A 527 22.06 -20.96 9.64
CA PRO A 527 23.36 -20.31 9.44
C PRO A 527 23.35 -19.18 8.40
N ILE A 528 22.81 -19.44 7.21
CA ILE A 528 22.71 -18.48 6.11
C ILE A 528 21.87 -17.24 6.49
N ILE A 529 20.78 -17.44 7.23
CA ILE A 529 19.90 -16.35 7.66
C ILE A 529 20.58 -15.51 8.72
N LYS A 530 21.18 -16.17 9.72
CA LYS A 530 21.85 -15.56 10.87
C LYS A 530 22.97 -14.61 10.45
N GLU A 531 23.72 -14.96 9.40
CA GLU A 531 24.81 -14.13 8.87
C GLU A 531 24.34 -12.77 8.30
N CYS A 532 23.09 -12.69 7.83
CA CYS A 532 22.51 -11.46 7.28
C CYS A 532 21.75 -10.62 8.33
N VAL A 533 21.61 -11.11 9.56
CA VAL A 533 20.85 -10.39 10.60
C VAL A 533 21.60 -9.12 11.00
N PRO A 534 20.95 -7.93 10.95
CA PRO A 534 21.63 -6.70 11.32
C PRO A 534 22.00 -6.66 12.82
N PRO A 535 23.05 -5.91 13.20
CA PRO A 535 23.39 -5.73 14.61
C PRO A 535 22.21 -5.16 15.41
N ARG A 536 21.85 -5.85 16.50
CA ARG A 536 20.67 -5.54 17.33
C ARG A 536 20.75 -4.14 17.96
N ASP A 537 21.93 -3.73 18.39
CA ASP A 537 22.19 -2.41 18.97
C ASP A 537 21.87 -1.28 17.97
N LYS A 538 22.32 -1.41 16.72
CA LYS A 538 22.00 -0.45 15.64
C LYS A 538 20.50 -0.42 15.31
N LEU A 539 19.87 -1.60 15.29
CA LEU A 539 18.42 -1.72 15.11
C LEU A 539 17.66 -0.97 16.20
N LEU A 540 18.01 -1.17 17.47
CA LEU A 540 17.37 -0.49 18.59
C LEU A 540 17.55 1.02 18.54
N GLU A 541 18.77 1.50 18.30
CA GLU A 541 19.06 2.93 18.23
C GLU A 541 18.23 3.61 17.13
N HIS A 542 18.26 3.05 15.91
CA HIS A 542 17.50 3.58 14.78
C HIS A 542 15.99 3.60 15.05
N ASN A 543 15.43 2.48 15.53
CA ASN A 543 14.00 2.36 15.75
C ASN A 543 13.51 3.21 16.93
N LYS A 544 14.32 3.46 17.97
CA LYS A 544 13.94 4.41 19.04
C LYS A 544 13.72 5.81 18.50
N GLY A 545 14.60 6.28 17.60
CA GLY A 545 14.43 7.55 16.91
C GLY A 545 13.17 7.58 16.04
N PHE A 546 12.93 6.50 15.29
CA PHE A 546 11.75 6.37 14.43
C PHE A 546 10.44 6.33 15.24
N HIS A 547 10.38 5.58 16.36
CA HIS A 547 9.24 5.55 17.26
C HIS A 547 8.88 6.96 17.75
N LYS A 548 9.87 7.67 18.29
CA LYS A 548 9.70 9.02 18.81
C LYS A 548 9.10 9.94 17.74
N MET A 549 9.63 9.89 16.53
CA MET A 549 9.12 10.68 15.39
C MET A 549 7.64 10.38 15.12
N LEU A 550 7.26 9.10 15.04
CA LEU A 550 5.89 8.67 14.76
C LEU A 550 4.91 9.11 15.84
N THR A 551 5.28 8.96 17.12
CA THR A 551 4.39 9.32 18.23
C THR A 551 4.24 10.83 18.40
N THR A 552 5.29 11.61 18.12
CA THR A 552 5.21 13.09 18.20
C THR A 552 4.42 13.71 17.06
N ALA A 553 4.32 13.04 15.91
CA ALA A 553 3.49 13.49 14.79
C ALA A 553 1.99 13.20 15.00
N SER A 554 1.66 12.34 15.97
CA SER A 554 0.29 11.89 16.28
C SER A 554 -0.35 12.66 17.44
N THR A 555 0.42 13.51 18.13
CA THR A 555 0.01 14.42 19.21
C THR A 555 -0.03 15.86 18.73
#